data_AF-A0A6C0AD48-F1
#
_entry.id   AF-A0A6C0AD48-F1
#
_cell.length_a   1.000
_cell.length_b   1.000
_cell.length_c   1.000
_cell.angle_alpha   90.00
_cell.angle_beta   90.00
_cell.angle_gamma   90.00
#
_symmetry.space_group_name_H-M   'P 1'
#
loop_
_entity.id
_entity.type
_entity.pdbx_description
1 polymer ?
#
loop_
_entity_poly.entity_id
_entity_poly.type
_entity_poly.pdbx_seq_one_letter_code
_entity_poly.pdbx_strand_id
1 'polypeptide(L)'
;MSEILIIHEMLKYATDIYSIFNKATYFFSDDETDLQVGIYVDDKNKKITISFRGTESVRDGITDLNVIKIVYDSKIKVHRGFYKQLFHSKIYNDFYSKLKLLIEDKKNYVIYVTGHSLGAALSSLFSYRLSNDYDIIVNNINFASPRVGNIYWKQSFNSKENIKALRVVVSSDPIPLTPSLNYRHVGKLLKLNNGNILYYINDHRIKMYDELIKKNIM
;
A
#
# COMPACT_ATOMS: atom_id res chain seq x y z
N MET A 1 18.42 3.53 -11.25
CA MET A 1 18.34 2.95 -9.89
C MET A 1 17.88 1.51 -10.04
N SER A 2 18.54 0.54 -9.39
CA SER A 2 18.12 -0.87 -9.49
C SER A 2 16.74 -1.07 -8.85
N GLU A 3 15.97 -2.05 -9.34
CA GLU A 3 14.62 -2.38 -8.83
C GLU A 3 14.62 -2.62 -7.31
N ILE A 4 15.70 -3.21 -6.79
CA ILE A 4 15.87 -3.52 -5.38
C ILE A 4 16.02 -2.24 -4.52
N LEU A 5 16.76 -1.23 -4.99
CA LEU A 5 16.90 0.04 -4.28
C LEU A 5 15.56 0.78 -4.15
N ILE A 6 14.71 0.70 -5.18
CA ILE A 6 13.36 1.26 -5.17
C ILE A 6 12.50 0.52 -4.13
N ILE A 7 12.56 -0.82 -4.09
CA ILE A 7 11.82 -1.61 -3.08
C ILE A 7 12.25 -1.21 -1.67
N HIS A 8 13.56 -1.12 -1.41
CA HIS A 8 14.08 -0.71 -0.10
C HIS A 8 13.66 0.73 0.26
N GLU A 9 13.65 1.64 -0.71
CA GLU A 9 13.14 3.00 -0.49
C GLU A 9 11.64 2.99 -0.15
N MET A 10 10.82 2.25 -0.90
CA MET A 10 9.38 2.14 -0.65
C MET A 10 9.07 1.48 0.69
N LEU A 11 9.92 0.57 1.16
CA LEU A 11 9.77 -0.01 2.49
C LEU A 11 9.87 1.09 3.56
N LYS A 12 10.85 1.99 3.47
CA LYS A 12 11.00 3.08 4.45
C LYS A 12 9.71 3.88 4.57
N TYR A 13 9.17 4.34 3.44
CA TYR A 13 7.90 5.07 3.39
C TYR A 13 6.72 4.27 3.96
N ALA A 14 6.71 2.95 3.78
CA ALA A 14 5.66 2.08 4.28
C ALA A 14 5.73 1.81 5.79
N THR A 15 6.88 2.01 6.44
CA THR A 15 7.13 1.43 7.77
C THR A 15 7.58 2.39 8.87
N ASP A 16 8.25 3.50 8.55
CA ASP A 16 8.77 4.42 9.57
C ASP A 16 7.80 5.58 9.83
N ILE A 17 6.71 5.23 10.51
CA ILE A 17 5.49 6.00 10.63
C ILE A 17 5.71 7.35 11.34
N TYR A 18 6.50 7.41 12.40
CA TYR A 18 6.67 8.67 13.15
C TYR A 18 7.78 9.56 12.58
N SER A 19 8.87 8.97 12.07
CA SER A 19 10.01 9.78 11.58
C SER A 19 9.81 10.29 10.15
N ILE A 20 9.08 9.53 9.31
CA ILE A 20 8.92 9.87 7.89
C ILE A 20 7.66 10.69 7.65
N PHE A 21 6.54 10.46 8.33
CA PHE A 21 5.36 11.31 8.15
C PHE A 21 5.59 12.76 8.58
N ASN A 22 6.46 12.99 9.58
CA ASN A 22 6.94 14.33 9.93
C ASN A 22 7.76 15.02 8.81
N LYS A 23 8.21 14.25 7.82
CA LYS A 23 8.95 14.73 6.64
C LYS A 23 8.08 14.74 5.38
N ALA A 24 6.79 14.42 5.49
CA ALA A 24 5.89 14.50 4.36
C ALA A 24 5.76 15.94 3.89
N THR A 25 5.76 16.16 2.57
CA THR A 25 5.44 17.47 2.00
C THR A 25 4.01 17.87 2.37
N TYR A 26 3.11 16.90 2.38
CA TYR A 26 1.75 17.03 2.89
C TYR A 26 1.37 15.79 3.70
N PHE A 27 0.80 15.99 4.88
CA PHE A 27 0.28 14.92 5.73
C PHE A 27 -1.20 15.16 6.03
N PHE A 28 -1.98 14.09 5.98
CA PHE A 28 -3.40 14.09 6.29
C PHE A 28 -3.71 12.96 7.25
N SER A 29 -4.54 13.25 8.26
CA SER A 29 -4.98 12.30 9.29
C SER A 29 -6.47 12.51 9.56
N ASP A 30 -7.21 11.42 9.71
CA ASP A 30 -8.60 11.42 10.14
C ASP A 30 -8.79 10.38 11.24
N ASP A 31 -9.04 10.87 12.45
CA ASP A 31 -9.16 10.06 13.66
C ASP A 31 -10.43 9.19 13.66
N GLU A 32 -11.48 9.57 12.91
CA GLU A 32 -12.72 8.79 12.87
C GLU A 32 -12.58 7.49 12.09
N THR A 33 -11.81 7.54 11.00
CA THR A 33 -11.56 6.38 10.14
C THR A 33 -10.19 5.75 10.38
N ASP A 34 -9.34 6.39 11.18
CA ASP A 34 -7.91 6.08 11.33
C ASP A 34 -7.16 6.10 9.97
N LEU A 35 -7.60 6.96 9.04
CA LEU A 35 -6.91 7.14 7.76
C LEU A 35 -5.75 8.10 7.92
N GLN A 36 -4.55 7.66 7.53
CA GLN A 36 -3.37 8.51 7.51
C GLN A 36 -2.57 8.36 6.22
N VAL A 37 -2.29 9.50 5.58
CA VAL A 37 -1.70 9.58 4.24
C VAL A 37 -0.59 10.63 4.21
N GLY A 38 0.59 10.22 3.77
CA GLY A 38 1.73 11.10 3.53
C GLY A 38 2.01 11.23 2.04
N ILE A 39 2.14 12.47 1.55
CA ILE A 39 2.56 12.78 0.18
C ILE A 39 3.95 13.39 0.25
N TYR A 40 4.89 12.81 -0.50
CA TYR A 40 6.29 13.22 -0.56
C TYR A 40 6.63 13.63 -1.98
N VAL A 41 7.06 14.87 -2.15
CA VAL A 41 7.51 15.40 -3.45
C VAL A 41 9.03 15.50 -3.43
N ASP A 42 9.67 14.79 -4.36
CA ASP A 42 11.11 14.80 -4.57
C ASP A 42 11.41 15.38 -5.95
N ASP A 43 11.63 16.70 -5.97
CA ASP A 43 11.86 17.45 -7.20
C ASP A 43 13.18 17.07 -7.88
N LYS A 44 14.19 16.69 -7.08
CA LYS A 44 15.50 16.29 -7.58
C LYS A 44 15.41 15.01 -8.42
N ASN A 45 14.66 14.02 -7.94
CA ASN A 45 14.49 12.75 -8.64
C ASN A 45 13.20 12.69 -9.47
N LYS A 46 12.44 13.79 -9.56
CA LYS A 46 11.14 13.89 -10.25
C LYS A 46 10.20 12.77 -9.83
N LYS A 47 9.90 12.69 -8.54
CA LYS A 47 9.12 11.60 -7.94
C LYS A 47 8.06 12.14 -6.98
N ILE A 48 6.89 11.53 -7.01
CA ILE A 48 5.85 11.69 -5.99
C ILE A 48 5.61 10.33 -5.35
N THR A 49 5.76 10.25 -4.03
CA THR A 49 5.43 9.05 -3.26
C THR A 49 4.19 9.33 -2.41
N ILE A 50 3.19 8.46 -2.50
CA ILE A 50 2.02 8.45 -1.62
C ILE A 50 2.14 7.23 -0.70
N SER A 51 2.18 7.47 0.60
CA SER A 51 2.25 6.40 1.60
C SER A 51 0.99 6.38 2.46
N PHE A 52 0.40 5.19 2.61
CA PHE A 52 -0.72 4.94 3.52
C PHE A 52 -0.21 4.23 4.77
N ARG A 53 -0.51 4.78 5.94
CA ARG A 53 -0.17 4.13 7.21
C ARG A 53 -1.00 2.85 7.38
N GLY A 54 -0.38 1.81 7.94
CA GLY A 54 -1.09 0.65 8.46
C GLY A 54 -1.26 0.72 9.97
N THR A 55 -2.06 -0.18 10.55
CA THR A 55 -2.24 -0.27 12.01
C THR A 55 -0.96 -0.72 12.70
N GLU A 56 -0.63 -0.11 13.85
CA GLU A 56 0.51 -0.52 14.69
C GLU A 56 0.27 -1.88 15.33
N SER A 57 -0.95 -2.12 15.80
CA SER A 57 -1.41 -3.42 16.28
C SER A 57 -1.86 -4.31 15.13
N VAL A 58 -0.90 -4.80 14.36
CA VAL A 58 -1.14 -5.76 13.27
C VAL A 58 -1.84 -7.06 13.76
N ARG A 59 -1.88 -7.32 15.08
CA ARG A 59 -2.67 -8.41 15.70
C ARG A 59 -4.16 -8.05 15.80
N ASP A 60 -4.49 -6.88 16.31
CA ASP A 60 -5.87 -6.38 16.40
C ASP A 60 -6.47 -6.28 14.99
N GLY A 61 -5.67 -5.79 14.05
CA GLY A 61 -6.01 -5.72 12.63
C GLY A 61 -6.23 -7.07 11.93
N ILE A 62 -5.84 -8.23 12.48
CA ILE A 62 -6.23 -9.56 11.94
C ILE A 62 -7.60 -9.96 12.49
N THR A 63 -7.83 -9.71 13.78
CA THR A 63 -9.03 -10.12 14.50
C THR A 63 -10.27 -9.35 14.00
N ASP A 64 -10.07 -8.12 13.53
CA ASP A 64 -11.11 -7.22 13.01
C ASP A 64 -11.35 -7.31 11.49
N LEU A 65 -10.69 -8.22 10.76
CA LEU A 65 -10.92 -8.45 9.33
C LEU A 65 -12.26 -9.15 9.09
N ASN A 66 -13.33 -8.41 9.34
CA ASN A 66 -14.67 -8.71 8.91
C ASN A 66 -14.67 -9.02 7.41
N VAL A 67 -14.88 -10.29 7.04
CA VAL A 67 -14.85 -10.79 5.65
C VAL A 67 -15.93 -10.19 4.73
N ILE A 68 -16.71 -9.23 5.22
CA ILE A 68 -17.77 -8.53 4.51
C ILE A 68 -17.18 -7.70 3.37
N LYS A 69 -17.69 -7.96 2.16
CA LYS A 69 -17.34 -7.18 0.97
C LYS A 69 -18.43 -6.15 0.69
N ILE A 70 -18.04 -4.99 0.17
CA ILE A 70 -18.93 -3.98 -0.42
C ILE A 70 -18.71 -3.94 -1.94
N VAL A 71 -19.73 -3.54 -2.69
CA VAL A 71 -19.61 -3.30 -4.14
C VAL A 71 -18.78 -2.04 -4.36
N TYR A 72 -17.69 -2.15 -5.11
CA TYR A 72 -16.90 -1.01 -5.59
C TYR A 72 -17.46 -0.51 -6.92
N ASP A 73 -17.66 -1.43 -7.87
CA ASP A 73 -18.24 -1.15 -9.19
C ASP A 73 -18.77 -2.46 -9.80
N SER A 74 -20.03 -2.49 -10.23
CA SER A 74 -20.66 -3.66 -10.86
C SER A 74 -20.40 -4.96 -10.08
N LYS A 75 -19.62 -5.90 -10.65
CA LYS A 75 -19.24 -7.18 -10.02
C LYS A 75 -18.00 -7.09 -9.12
N ILE A 76 -17.26 -5.99 -9.17
CA ILE A 76 -16.07 -5.74 -8.34
C ILE A 76 -16.53 -5.51 -6.91
N LYS A 77 -16.08 -6.38 -6.00
CA LYS A 77 -16.34 -6.25 -4.57
C LYS A 77 -15.02 -6.25 -3.80
N VAL A 78 -14.89 -5.32 -2.86
CA VAL A 78 -13.70 -5.13 -2.03
C VAL A 78 -14.05 -5.18 -0.55
N HIS A 79 -13.06 -5.36 0.32
CA HIS A 79 -13.26 -5.40 1.76
C HIS A 79 -13.92 -4.11 2.27
N ARG A 80 -15.03 -4.24 3.00
CA ARG A 80 -15.84 -3.09 3.45
C ARG A 80 -15.06 -2.14 4.35
N GLY A 81 -14.21 -2.66 5.22
CA GLY A 81 -13.38 -1.85 6.13
C GLY A 81 -12.43 -0.94 5.35
N PHE A 82 -11.59 -1.52 4.48
CA PHE A 82 -10.63 -0.77 3.67
C PHE A 82 -11.30 0.26 2.77
N TYR A 83 -12.44 -0.09 2.17
CA TYR A 83 -13.21 0.85 1.36
C TYR A 83 -13.68 2.04 2.18
N LYS A 84 -14.31 1.81 3.33
CA LYS A 84 -14.84 2.88 4.18
C LYS A 84 -13.71 3.75 4.72
N GLN A 85 -12.65 3.13 5.23
CA GLN A 85 -11.50 3.86 5.76
C GLN A 85 -10.90 4.81 4.73
N LEU A 86 -10.77 4.38 3.47
CA LEU A 86 -10.26 5.26 2.42
C LEU A 86 -11.30 6.29 1.95
N PHE A 87 -12.45 5.83 1.46
CA PHE A 87 -13.36 6.66 0.67
C PHE A 87 -14.44 7.39 1.48
N HIS A 88 -14.68 6.99 2.74
CA HIS A 88 -15.62 7.70 3.61
C HIS A 88 -14.90 8.63 4.60
N SER A 89 -13.57 8.66 4.58
CA SER A 89 -12.80 9.58 5.39
C SER A 89 -13.08 11.02 4.99
N LYS A 90 -13.20 11.91 5.98
CA LYS A 90 -13.46 13.34 5.76
C LYS A 90 -12.31 14.03 5.03
N ILE A 91 -11.07 13.54 5.22
CA ILE A 91 -9.88 14.08 4.56
C ILE A 91 -9.73 13.63 3.10
N TYR A 92 -10.53 12.66 2.64
CA TYR A 92 -10.33 12.04 1.32
C TYR A 92 -10.33 13.07 0.19
N ASN A 93 -11.34 13.94 0.18
CA ASN A 93 -11.47 14.96 -0.85
C ASN A 93 -10.32 15.97 -0.81
N ASP A 94 -9.84 16.32 0.37
CA ASP A 94 -8.77 17.31 0.55
C ASP A 94 -7.44 16.78 0.04
N PHE A 95 -7.02 15.58 0.48
CA PHE A 95 -5.75 15.01 0.03
C PHE A 95 -5.80 14.62 -1.46
N TYR A 96 -6.96 14.16 -1.95
CA TYR A 96 -7.13 13.81 -3.35
C TYR A 96 -7.04 15.04 -4.25
N SER A 97 -7.70 16.14 -3.88
CA SER A 97 -7.62 17.41 -4.59
C SER A 97 -6.20 17.96 -4.60
N LYS A 98 -5.49 17.85 -3.47
CA LYS A 98 -4.09 18.25 -3.39
C LYS A 98 -3.19 17.42 -4.32
N LEU A 99 -3.38 16.10 -4.34
CA LEU A 99 -2.62 15.22 -5.22
C LEU A 99 -2.91 15.50 -6.69
N LYS A 100 -4.16 15.77 -7.06
CA LYS A 100 -4.55 16.16 -8.42
C LYS A 100 -3.73 17.36 -8.91
N LEU A 101 -3.67 18.42 -8.12
CA LEU A 101 -2.88 19.61 -8.46
C LEU A 101 -1.39 19.28 -8.65
N LEU A 102 -0.83 18.41 -7.82
CA LEU A 102 0.56 17.98 -7.96
C LEU A 102 0.79 17.16 -9.23
N ILE A 103 -0.13 16.26 -9.59
CA ILE A 103 -0.03 15.47 -10.83
C ILE A 103 -0.11 16.38 -12.06
N GLU A 104 -0.99 17.38 -12.03
CA GLU A 104 -1.15 18.35 -13.12
C GLU A 104 0.06 19.28 -13.28
N ASP A 105 0.67 19.70 -12.18
CA ASP A 105 1.88 20.54 -12.16
C ASP A 105 3.15 19.73 -12.51
N LYS A 106 3.24 18.49 -12.03
CA LYS A 106 4.44 17.64 -12.12
C LYS A 106 4.25 16.46 -13.09
N LYS A 107 3.73 16.72 -14.29
CA LYS A 107 3.38 15.68 -15.30
C LYS A 107 4.49 14.69 -15.66
N ASN A 108 5.76 15.06 -15.48
CA ASN A 108 6.91 14.20 -15.78
C ASN A 108 7.45 13.46 -14.56
N TYR A 109 6.73 13.45 -13.43
CA TYR A 109 7.18 12.81 -12.20
C TYR A 109 6.69 11.36 -12.15
N VAL A 110 7.54 10.47 -11.64
CA VAL A 110 7.16 9.08 -11.40
C VAL A 110 6.33 9.01 -10.12
N ILE A 111 5.18 8.33 -10.21
CA ILE A 111 4.26 8.18 -9.07
C ILE A 111 4.44 6.80 -8.45
N TYR A 112 4.70 6.80 -7.14
CA TYR A 112 4.72 5.60 -6.31
C TYR A 112 3.61 5.66 -5.28
N VAL A 113 2.94 4.53 -5.07
CA VAL A 113 1.95 4.35 -4.01
C VAL A 113 2.36 3.14 -3.19
N THR A 114 2.51 3.30 -1.88
CA THR A 114 3.05 2.28 -0.99
C THR A 114 2.29 2.22 0.32
N GLY A 115 2.46 1.11 1.02
CA GLY A 115 1.95 0.88 2.36
C GLY A 115 2.35 -0.49 2.87
N HIS A 116 2.24 -0.66 4.19
CA HIS A 116 2.46 -1.92 4.89
C HIS A 116 1.17 -2.40 5.55
N SER A 117 0.91 -3.72 5.54
CA SER A 117 -0.25 -4.32 6.21
C SER A 117 -1.57 -3.69 5.74
N LEU A 118 -2.37 -3.10 6.64
CA LEU A 118 -3.58 -2.36 6.31
C LEU A 118 -3.34 -1.24 5.28
N GLY A 119 -2.24 -0.49 5.43
CA GLY A 119 -1.87 0.58 4.50
C GLY A 119 -1.62 0.06 3.08
N ALA A 120 -1.13 -1.18 2.94
CA ALA A 120 -0.97 -1.81 1.63
C ALA A 120 -2.32 -2.09 0.92
N ALA A 121 -3.36 -2.41 1.69
CA ALA A 121 -4.71 -2.56 1.16
C ALA A 121 -5.28 -1.22 0.67
N LEU A 122 -5.14 -0.16 1.46
CA LEU A 122 -5.56 1.20 1.10
C LEU A 122 -4.81 1.70 -0.14
N SER A 123 -3.49 1.51 -0.16
CA SER A 123 -2.59 1.78 -1.29
C SER A 123 -3.05 1.08 -2.59
N SER A 124 -3.51 -0.17 -2.51
CA SER A 124 -4.04 -0.89 -3.67
C SER A 124 -5.36 -0.30 -4.17
N LEU A 125 -6.31 -0.01 -3.27
CA LEU A 125 -7.58 0.64 -3.63
C LEU A 125 -7.34 2.01 -4.29
N PHE A 126 -6.42 2.79 -3.72
CA PHE A 126 -6.09 4.11 -4.19
C PHE A 126 -5.39 4.08 -5.55
N SER A 127 -4.45 3.15 -5.76
CA SER A 127 -3.77 2.98 -7.05
C SER A 127 -4.76 2.64 -8.16
N TYR A 128 -5.76 1.80 -7.86
CA TYR A 128 -6.84 1.50 -8.80
C TYR A 128 -7.69 2.74 -9.11
N ARG A 129 -8.03 3.56 -8.10
CA ARG A 129 -8.73 4.82 -8.33
C ARG A 129 -7.93 5.76 -9.23
N LEU A 130 -6.66 6.01 -8.91
CA LEU A 130 -5.79 6.87 -9.73
C LEU A 130 -5.68 6.41 -11.18
N SER A 131 -5.54 5.10 -11.39
CA SER A 131 -5.43 4.53 -12.73
C SER A 131 -6.70 4.64 -13.58
N ASN A 132 -7.87 4.85 -12.95
CA ASN A 132 -9.12 5.11 -13.65
C ASN A 132 -9.28 6.60 -13.97
N ASP A 133 -8.81 7.46 -13.07
CA ASP A 133 -9.00 8.91 -13.15
C ASP A 133 -7.95 9.59 -14.04
N TYR A 134 -6.77 8.97 -14.22
CA TYR A 134 -5.64 9.57 -14.92
C TYR A 134 -4.91 8.58 -15.84
N ASP A 135 -4.44 9.07 -16.98
CA ASP A 135 -3.53 8.35 -17.88
C ASP A 135 -2.08 8.51 -17.43
N ILE A 136 -1.77 7.92 -16.26
CA ILE A 136 -0.44 7.94 -15.63
C ILE A 136 -0.03 6.53 -15.23
N ILE A 137 1.26 6.25 -15.24
CA ILE A 137 1.79 5.00 -14.67
C ILE A 137 1.84 5.12 -13.14
N VAL A 138 1.06 4.27 -12.46
CA VAL A 138 1.06 4.15 -11.00
C VAL A 138 1.92 2.95 -10.57
N ASN A 139 3.04 3.21 -9.90
CA ASN A 139 3.91 2.16 -9.37
C ASN A 139 3.47 1.80 -7.95
N ASN A 140 2.77 0.67 -7.81
CA ASN A 140 2.21 0.23 -6.54
C ASN A 140 3.11 -0.82 -5.89
N ILE A 141 3.90 -0.45 -4.88
CA ILE A 141 4.83 -1.36 -4.20
C ILE A 141 4.40 -1.50 -2.77
N ASN A 142 3.97 -2.70 -2.39
CA ASN A 142 3.29 -2.94 -1.12
C ASN A 142 3.95 -4.07 -0.32
N PHE A 143 3.92 -3.94 1.00
CA PHE A 143 4.54 -4.89 1.94
C PHE A 143 3.49 -5.51 2.84
N ALA A 144 3.59 -6.82 3.10
CA ALA A 144 2.64 -7.54 3.95
C ALA A 144 1.17 -7.32 3.54
N SER A 145 0.88 -7.17 2.24
CA SER A 145 -0.46 -6.79 1.79
C SER A 145 -1.49 -7.91 1.98
N PRO A 146 -2.61 -7.66 2.68
CA PRO A 146 -3.73 -8.60 2.74
C PRO A 146 -4.45 -8.66 1.39
N ARG A 147 -5.40 -9.58 1.25
CA ARG A 147 -6.28 -9.64 0.07
C ARG A 147 -7.34 -8.53 0.13
N VAL A 148 -7.54 -7.83 -0.98
CA VAL A 148 -8.38 -6.62 -0.99
C VAL A 148 -9.79 -6.88 -1.49
N GLY A 149 -9.95 -7.71 -2.52
CA GLY A 149 -11.25 -7.91 -3.17
C GLY A 149 -11.45 -9.28 -3.78
N ASN A 150 -12.58 -9.45 -4.45
CA ASN A 150 -12.98 -10.69 -5.09
C ASN A 150 -12.22 -10.98 -6.40
N ILE A 151 -12.65 -12.00 -7.14
CA ILE A 151 -12.03 -12.36 -8.42
C ILE A 151 -12.15 -11.25 -9.48
N TYR A 152 -13.28 -10.56 -9.54
CA TYR A 152 -13.50 -9.46 -10.48
C TYR A 152 -12.61 -8.25 -10.16
N TRP A 153 -12.38 -7.97 -8.87
CA TRP A 153 -11.35 -7.02 -8.44
C TRP A 153 -9.97 -7.41 -8.98
N LYS A 154 -9.55 -8.66 -8.78
CA LYS A 154 -8.26 -9.13 -9.28
C LYS A 154 -8.13 -8.99 -10.79
N GLN A 155 -9.15 -9.42 -11.53
CA GLN A 155 -9.15 -9.37 -12.99
C GLN A 155 -9.04 -7.93 -13.48
N SER A 156 -9.90 -7.04 -12.98
CA SER A 156 -9.90 -5.64 -13.39
C SER A 156 -8.62 -4.91 -13.00
N PHE A 157 -8.10 -5.15 -11.80
CA PHE A 157 -6.85 -4.52 -11.35
C PHE A 157 -5.66 -4.97 -12.19
N ASN A 158 -5.50 -6.28 -12.42
CA ASN A 158 -4.35 -6.81 -13.15
C ASN A 158 -4.43 -6.58 -14.67
N SER A 159 -5.59 -6.25 -15.22
CA SER A 159 -5.72 -5.91 -16.65
C SER A 159 -5.34 -4.46 -16.96
N LYS A 160 -5.06 -3.62 -15.96
CA LYS A 160 -4.66 -2.24 -16.16
C LYS A 160 -3.18 -2.13 -16.51
N GLU A 161 -2.90 -1.69 -17.73
CA GLU A 161 -1.52 -1.47 -18.21
C GLU A 161 -0.82 -0.31 -17.50
N ASN A 162 -1.61 0.65 -16.99
CA ASN A 162 -1.12 1.82 -16.26
C ASN A 162 -0.93 1.59 -14.74
N ILE A 163 -1.06 0.35 -14.26
CA ILE A 163 -0.66 -0.05 -12.90
C ILE A 163 0.51 -1.03 -12.95
N LYS A 164 1.63 -0.66 -12.32
CA LYS A 164 2.77 -1.57 -12.07
C LYS A 164 2.76 -1.98 -10.61
N ALA A 165 2.08 -3.08 -10.29
CA ALA A 165 1.92 -3.53 -8.92
C ALA A 165 2.88 -4.67 -8.54
N LEU A 166 3.61 -4.47 -7.44
CA LEU A 166 4.50 -5.43 -6.80
C LEU A 166 4.10 -5.61 -5.33
N ARG A 167 3.88 -6.85 -4.93
CA ARG A 167 3.56 -7.24 -3.57
C ARG A 167 4.73 -8.03 -2.99
N VAL A 168 5.40 -7.44 -2.01
CA VAL A 168 6.52 -8.03 -1.28
C VAL A 168 6.00 -8.74 -0.04
N VAL A 169 6.36 -10.01 0.13
CA VAL A 169 5.89 -10.86 1.23
C VAL A 169 7.04 -11.66 1.81
N VAL A 170 7.16 -11.66 3.13
CA VAL A 170 8.00 -12.63 3.85
C VAL A 170 7.22 -13.91 4.09
N SER A 171 7.84 -15.06 3.85
CA SER A 171 7.19 -16.37 3.88
C SER A 171 6.51 -16.75 5.21
N SER A 172 7.06 -16.26 6.34
CA SER A 172 6.54 -16.51 7.68
C SER A 172 5.44 -15.52 8.11
N ASP A 173 5.15 -14.50 7.30
CA ASP A 173 4.15 -13.49 7.64
C ASP A 173 2.73 -14.00 7.35
N PRO A 174 1.85 -14.08 8.37
CA PRO A 174 0.49 -14.55 8.18
C PRO A 174 -0.44 -13.49 7.57
N ILE A 175 -0.08 -12.20 7.56
CA ILE A 175 -0.98 -11.12 7.10
C ILE A 175 -1.41 -11.30 5.65
N PRO A 176 -0.51 -11.62 4.69
CA PRO A 176 -0.92 -11.87 3.32
C PRO A 176 -1.86 -13.08 3.16
N LEU A 177 -2.05 -13.90 4.19
CA LEU A 177 -2.98 -15.03 4.14
C LEU A 177 -4.43 -14.62 4.47
N THR A 178 -4.68 -13.37 4.85
CA THR A 178 -6.01 -12.87 5.21
C THR A 178 -6.49 -11.78 4.25
N PRO A 179 -7.81 -11.53 4.20
CA PRO A 179 -8.90 -12.50 4.45
C PRO A 179 -8.87 -13.65 3.43
N SER A 180 -9.42 -14.82 3.79
CA SER A 180 -9.38 -16.04 2.97
C SER A 180 -10.61 -16.23 2.07
N LEU A 181 -11.82 -16.02 2.59
CA LEU A 181 -13.07 -16.39 1.90
C LEU A 181 -13.36 -15.52 0.67
N ASN A 182 -13.14 -16.08 -0.53
CA ASN A 182 -13.40 -15.43 -1.83
C ASN A 182 -12.69 -14.09 -2.03
N TYR A 183 -11.55 -13.90 -1.37
CA TYR A 183 -10.66 -12.77 -1.62
C TYR A 183 -9.44 -13.20 -2.44
N ARG A 184 -8.89 -12.29 -3.23
CA ARG A 184 -7.78 -12.53 -4.16
C ARG A 184 -6.73 -11.44 -4.03
N HIS A 185 -5.46 -11.81 -4.20
CA HIS A 185 -4.37 -10.86 -4.34
C HIS A 185 -4.31 -10.29 -5.75
N VAL A 186 -3.66 -9.13 -5.86
CA VAL A 186 -3.34 -8.42 -7.10
C VAL A 186 -1.84 -8.16 -7.18
N GLY A 187 -1.38 -7.79 -8.38
CA GLY A 187 0.03 -7.52 -8.66
C GLY A 187 0.94 -8.76 -8.69
N LYS A 188 2.19 -8.53 -9.06
CA LYS A 188 3.26 -9.55 -9.03
C LYS A 188 3.67 -9.84 -7.59
N LEU A 189 4.00 -11.09 -7.28
CA LEU A 189 4.49 -11.49 -5.96
C LEU A 189 6.02 -11.55 -5.97
N LEU A 190 6.65 -10.81 -5.06
CA LEU A 190 8.03 -11.05 -4.65
C LEU A 190 8.01 -11.69 -3.27
N LYS A 191 8.39 -12.97 -3.20
CA LYS A 191 8.44 -13.74 -1.96
C LYS A 191 9.87 -13.75 -1.42
N LEU A 192 10.05 -13.28 -0.19
CA LEU A 192 11.31 -13.31 0.54
C LEU A 192 11.36 -14.57 1.42
N ASN A 193 12.42 -15.36 1.28
CA ASN A 193 12.64 -16.57 2.07
C ASN A 193 13.57 -16.26 3.24
N ASN A 194 13.22 -16.71 4.45
CA ASN A 194 14.12 -16.65 5.60
C ASN A 194 15.25 -17.66 5.38
N GLY A 195 16.42 -17.22 4.93
CA GLY A 195 17.64 -17.93 5.30
C GLY A 195 17.83 -17.77 6.81
N ASN A 196 17.55 -18.82 7.59
CA ASN A 196 17.81 -18.94 9.03
C ASN A 196 17.59 -17.68 9.89
N ILE A 197 16.35 -17.21 10.04
CA ILE A 197 16.00 -16.32 11.16
C ILE A 197 14.76 -16.90 11.85
N LEU A 198 15.03 -17.54 12.99
CA LEU A 198 14.09 -18.09 13.96
C LEU A 198 13.64 -16.98 14.92
N TYR A 199 12.31 -16.80 15.00
CA TYR A 199 11.52 -16.08 16.03
C TYR A 199 11.86 -14.59 16.31
N TYR A 200 10.83 -13.73 16.37
CA TYR A 200 10.46 -12.96 17.57
C TYR A 200 9.14 -12.20 17.30
N ILE A 201 8.20 -12.42 18.20
CA ILE A 201 6.87 -11.84 18.24
C ILE A 201 6.95 -10.53 19.04
N ASN A 202 6.24 -9.51 18.53
CA ASN A 202 6.15 -8.11 18.98
C ASN A 202 7.17 -7.18 18.27
N ASP A 203 6.64 -6.24 17.49
CA ASP A 203 7.35 -5.12 16.83
C ASP A 203 8.44 -5.42 15.77
N HIS A 204 8.70 -6.69 15.43
CA HIS A 204 9.83 -7.10 14.57
C HIS A 204 9.51 -7.42 13.10
N ARG A 205 8.25 -7.33 12.64
CA ARG A 205 7.91 -7.73 11.25
C ARG A 205 8.48 -6.79 10.21
N ILE A 206 8.42 -5.48 10.44
CA ILE A 206 8.97 -4.45 9.55
C ILE A 206 10.50 -4.58 9.42
N LYS A 207 11.19 -4.74 10.55
CA LYS A 207 12.64 -4.93 10.59
C LYS A 207 13.07 -6.18 9.82
N MET A 208 12.27 -7.25 9.87
CA MET A 208 12.51 -8.46 9.07
C MET A 208 12.43 -8.20 7.56
N TYR A 209 11.48 -7.39 7.07
CA TYR A 209 11.46 -7.00 5.64
C TYR A 209 12.72 -6.21 5.28
N ASP A 210 13.15 -5.27 6.13
CA ASP A 210 14.34 -4.44 5.91
C ASP A 210 15.62 -5.28 5.86
N GLU A 211 15.80 -6.17 6.83
CA GLU A 211 16.95 -7.09 6.91
C GLU A 211 17.01 -8.05 5.71
N LEU A 212 15.89 -8.65 5.32
CA LEU A 212 15.85 -9.58 4.19
C LEU A 212 16.08 -8.88 2.86
N ILE A 213 15.57 -7.66 2.69
CA ILE A 213 15.86 -6.85 1.52
C ILE A 213 17.36 -6.53 1.47
N LYS A 214 17.96 -6.08 2.58
CA LYS A 214 19.41 -5.83 2.68
C LYS A 214 20.27 -7.08 2.43
N LYS A 215 19.88 -8.25 2.92
CA LYS A 215 20.61 -9.52 2.70
C LYS A 215 20.58 -10.00 1.25
N ASN A 216 19.57 -9.64 0.47
CA ASN A 216 19.52 -9.91 -0.96
C ASN A 216 20.17 -8.78 -1.81
N ILE A 217 20.76 -7.76 -1.15
CA ILE A 217 21.47 -6.61 -1.76
C ILE A 217 23.00 -6.78 -1.72
N MET A 218 23.53 -7.68 -0.87
CA MET A 218 24.96 -8.04 -0.81
C MET A 218 25.22 -9.41 -1.43
#